data_AF-A0A6G9CTQ7-F1
#
_entry.id   AF-A0A6G9CTQ7-F1
#
_cell.length_a   1.000
_cell.length_b   1.000
_cell.length_c   1.000
_cell.angle_alpha   90.00
_cell.angle_beta   90.00
_cell.angle_gamma   90.00
#
_symmetry.space_group_name_H-M   'P 1'
#
loop_
_entity.id
_entity.type
_entity.pdbx_description
1 polymer ?
#
loop_
_entity_poly.entity_id
_entity_poly.type
_entity_poly.pdbx_seq_one_letter_code
_entity_poly.pdbx_strand_id
1 'polypeptide(L)'
;MAGCIAATSSEPELTTGRVPAVLSFFGRASVSKVTAPMGKALVKTGLTPDSVTVIGTVASVAGAVTLFPSGHLFWGTMFIWFFVMFDMLDGAMARARGGGTPYGAVLDATCDRVADGAIFAGLAWWAVYHENSKWLLVATLICLVTSQVISYAKARAEASGLTADGGWIERPDRLIIVLVGSGLTGMGLPWAIHIAMWVLAAGSIVTVFQRVLAVRNSPGARELLPIAPAASTVEGAPDTDGEAEK
;
A
#
# COMPACT_ATOMS: atom_id res chain seq x y z
N MET A 1 15.93 29.89 -17.16
CA MET A 1 16.36 30.91 -16.16
C MET A 1 15.44 30.80 -14.95
N ALA A 2 16.03 30.98 -13.78
CA ALA A 2 15.46 30.73 -12.46
C ALA A 2 14.34 31.73 -12.09
N GLY A 3 13.45 31.29 -11.20
CA GLY A 3 12.43 32.11 -10.53
C GLY A 3 11.73 31.24 -9.48
N CYS A 4 12.40 30.97 -8.36
CA CYS A 4 12.35 31.74 -7.11
C CYS A 4 11.10 31.41 -6.28
N ILE A 5 11.40 30.80 -5.13
CA ILE A 5 10.52 30.37 -4.05
C ILE A 5 9.95 31.62 -3.36
N ALA A 6 8.62 31.71 -3.27
CA ALA A 6 7.96 32.60 -2.33
C ALA A 6 7.18 31.75 -1.32
N ALA A 7 7.70 31.73 -0.09
CA ALA A 7 6.96 31.29 1.08
C ALA A 7 5.88 32.33 1.37
N THR A 8 4.61 31.94 1.25
CA THR A 8 3.48 32.71 1.76
C THR A 8 2.77 31.86 2.81
N SER A 9 2.71 32.44 4.00
CA SER A 9 1.97 32.01 5.18
C SER A 9 0.56 31.53 4.83
N SER A 10 0.24 30.27 5.13
CA SER A 10 -1.16 29.80 5.17
C SER A 10 -1.61 29.72 6.62
N GLU A 11 -2.66 30.48 6.91
CA GLU A 11 -3.45 30.49 8.14
C GLU A 11 -3.92 29.07 8.53
N PRO A 12 -4.28 28.82 9.80
CA PRO A 12 -4.81 27.53 10.20
C PRO A 12 -6.25 27.40 9.68
N GLU A 13 -6.40 26.77 8.52
CA GLU A 13 -7.69 26.35 7.98
C GLU A 13 -8.35 25.37 8.95
N LEU A 14 -9.56 25.73 9.38
CA LEU A 14 -10.42 24.99 10.30
C LEU A 14 -10.65 23.57 9.75
N THR A 15 -9.91 22.60 10.29
CA THR A 15 -9.91 21.23 9.78
C THR A 15 -11.15 20.50 10.28
N THR A 16 -12.18 20.44 9.42
CA THR A 16 -13.32 19.53 9.57
C THR A 16 -12.83 18.10 9.79
N GLY A 17 -13.01 17.57 11.00
CA GLY A 17 -13.27 16.17 11.31
C GLY A 17 -12.33 15.10 10.73
N ARG A 18 -11.05 15.38 10.49
CA ARG A 18 -10.09 14.38 9.99
C ARG A 18 -9.72 13.43 11.13
N VAL A 19 -10.01 12.13 10.99
CA VAL A 19 -9.48 11.11 11.92
C VAL A 19 -8.12 10.65 11.38
N PRO A 20 -7.00 11.08 11.97
CA PRO A 20 -5.68 10.62 11.54
C PRO A 20 -5.51 9.13 11.87
N ALA A 21 -4.81 8.38 10.99
CA ALA A 21 -4.40 7.02 11.30
C ALA A 21 -3.45 7.00 12.50
N VAL A 22 -3.61 6.02 13.39
CA VAL A 22 -3.09 6.05 14.78
C VAL A 22 -1.57 6.26 14.85
N LEU A 23 -0.79 5.59 13.98
CA LEU A 23 0.66 5.73 13.98
C LEU A 23 1.18 6.83 13.04
N SER A 24 0.39 7.21 12.04
CA SER A 24 0.76 8.26 11.07
C SER A 24 1.00 9.63 11.74
N PHE A 25 0.37 9.86 12.90
CA PHE A 25 0.49 11.08 13.69
C PHE A 25 1.80 11.17 14.48
N PHE A 26 2.39 10.05 14.93
CA PHE A 26 3.54 10.06 15.85
C PHE A 26 4.92 9.83 15.18
N GLY A 27 5.00 9.34 13.93
CA GLY A 27 6.26 8.80 13.38
C GLY A 27 7.02 9.59 12.30
N ARG A 28 6.37 10.53 11.59
CA ARG A 28 6.93 11.07 10.31
C ARG A 28 8.25 11.85 10.48
N ALA A 29 8.41 12.61 11.56
CA ALA A 29 9.59 13.46 11.78
C ALA A 29 10.85 12.68 12.19
N SER A 30 10.69 11.58 12.94
CA SER A 30 11.83 10.78 13.44
C SER A 30 12.36 9.81 12.39
N VAL A 31 11.48 9.20 11.59
CA VAL A 31 11.86 8.29 10.50
C VAL A 31 12.69 8.98 9.42
N SER A 32 12.38 10.24 9.09
CA SER A 32 13.13 10.99 8.08
C SER A 32 14.58 11.30 8.49
N LYS A 33 14.88 11.45 9.78
CA LYS A 33 16.24 11.78 10.25
C LYS A 33 17.19 10.59 10.17
N VAL A 34 16.69 9.37 10.37
CA VAL A 34 17.49 8.13 10.34
C VAL A 34 17.66 7.60 8.92
N THR A 35 16.62 7.71 8.09
CA THR A 35 16.63 7.15 6.71
C THR A 35 17.40 8.01 5.71
N ALA A 36 17.51 9.33 5.93
CA ALA A 36 18.23 10.24 5.04
C ALA A 36 19.75 9.94 4.85
N PRO A 37 20.54 9.68 5.92
CA PRO A 37 21.96 9.32 5.75
C PRO A 37 22.13 7.96 5.09
N MET A 38 21.26 6.99 5.40
CA MET A 38 21.28 5.66 4.78
C MET A 38 20.95 5.72 3.28
N GLY A 39 19.94 6.49 2.89
CA GLY A 39 19.60 6.71 1.48
C GLY A 39 20.77 7.32 0.70
N LYS A 40 21.48 8.31 1.26
CA LYS A 40 22.68 8.87 0.63
C LYS A 40 23.83 7.86 0.52
N ALA A 41 23.98 6.96 1.49
CA ALA A 41 25.00 5.91 1.46
C ALA A 41 24.70 4.86 0.38
N LEU A 42 23.45 4.41 0.26
CA LEU A 42 23.05 3.45 -0.79
C LEU A 42 23.12 4.06 -2.20
N VAL A 43 22.81 5.35 -2.36
CA VAL A 43 22.97 5.99 -3.68
C VAL A 43 24.43 5.94 -4.16
N LYS A 44 25.41 5.97 -3.24
CA LYS A 44 26.84 5.84 -3.57
C LYS A 44 27.27 4.43 -3.98
N THR A 45 26.50 3.39 -3.67
CA THR A 45 26.82 2.00 -4.08
C THR A 45 26.37 1.68 -5.49
N GLY A 46 25.70 2.61 -6.19
CA GLY A 46 25.20 2.42 -7.56
C GLY A 46 23.80 1.78 -7.64
N LEU A 47 23.25 1.30 -6.52
CA LEU A 47 21.90 0.72 -6.48
C LEU A 47 20.82 1.75 -6.83
N THR A 48 19.84 1.36 -7.62
CA THR A 48 18.65 2.18 -7.92
C THR A 48 17.57 1.96 -6.85
N PRO A 49 16.67 2.94 -6.63
CA PRO A 49 15.50 2.77 -5.75
C PRO A 49 14.71 1.51 -6.10
N ASP A 50 14.36 1.34 -7.38
CA ASP A 50 13.59 0.20 -7.89
C ASP A 50 14.25 -1.17 -7.59
N SER A 51 15.58 -1.28 -7.69
CA SER A 51 16.29 -2.51 -7.34
C SER A 51 16.17 -2.83 -5.86
N VAL A 52 16.19 -1.81 -5.00
CA VAL A 52 16.05 -2.00 -3.56
C VAL A 52 14.63 -2.42 -3.18
N THR A 53 13.60 -1.81 -3.78
CA THR A 53 12.20 -2.23 -3.64
C THR A 53 12.03 -3.72 -3.97
N VAL A 54 12.57 -4.14 -5.13
CA VAL A 54 12.45 -5.55 -5.57
C VAL A 54 13.19 -6.49 -4.63
N ILE A 55 14.42 -6.17 -4.22
CA ILE A 55 15.20 -7.00 -3.29
C ILE A 55 14.48 -7.11 -1.94
N GLY A 56 14.02 -5.98 -1.38
CA GLY A 56 13.29 -5.94 -0.11
C GLY A 56 12.01 -6.77 -0.17
N THR A 57 11.28 -6.69 -1.27
CA THR A 57 10.05 -7.46 -1.49
C THR A 57 10.33 -8.95 -1.61
N VAL A 58 11.27 -9.35 -2.47
CA VAL A 58 11.61 -10.77 -2.68
C VAL A 58 12.10 -11.40 -1.38
N ALA A 59 12.94 -10.70 -0.61
CA ALA A 59 13.38 -11.16 0.68
C ALA A 59 12.21 -11.28 1.68
N SER A 60 11.37 -10.25 1.81
CA SER A 60 10.20 -10.28 2.70
C SER A 60 9.25 -11.43 2.37
N VAL A 61 8.97 -11.65 1.07
CA VAL A 61 8.15 -12.77 0.59
C VAL A 61 8.81 -14.10 0.94
N ALA A 62 10.11 -14.26 0.64
CA ALA A 62 10.85 -15.49 0.95
C ALA A 62 10.81 -15.80 2.45
N GLY A 63 11.02 -14.79 3.31
CA GLY A 63 10.91 -14.95 4.76
C GLY A 63 9.50 -15.35 5.20
N ALA A 64 8.46 -14.71 4.66
CA ALA A 64 7.07 -15.01 4.98
C ALA A 64 6.66 -16.42 4.59
N VAL A 65 7.04 -16.90 3.39
CA VAL A 65 6.61 -18.22 2.87
C VAL A 65 7.50 -19.38 3.34
N THR A 66 8.63 -19.10 3.97
CA THR A 66 9.51 -20.15 4.51
C THR A 66 9.49 -20.19 6.03
N LEU A 67 9.71 -19.07 6.71
CA LEU A 67 9.89 -19.04 8.16
C LEU A 67 8.57 -19.16 8.92
N PHE A 68 7.48 -18.53 8.45
CA PHE A 68 6.17 -18.73 9.08
C PHE A 68 5.67 -20.16 8.89
N PRO A 69 5.66 -20.76 7.68
CA PRO A 69 5.26 -22.15 7.49
C PRO A 69 6.15 -23.18 8.20
N SER A 70 7.39 -22.83 8.57
CA SER A 70 8.28 -23.71 9.34
C SER A 70 8.15 -23.53 10.87
N GLY A 71 7.21 -22.71 11.33
CA GLY A 71 6.97 -22.46 12.75
C GLY A 71 7.93 -21.44 13.40
N HIS A 72 8.89 -20.89 12.67
CA HIS A 72 9.86 -19.92 13.16
C HIS A 72 9.30 -18.49 13.16
N LEU A 73 8.18 -18.25 13.85
CA LEU A 73 7.47 -16.98 13.83
C LEU A 73 8.34 -15.78 14.26
N PHE A 74 9.14 -15.91 15.32
CA PHE A 74 9.98 -14.80 15.80
C PHE A 74 11.03 -14.40 14.77
N TRP A 75 11.81 -15.37 14.28
CA TRP A 75 12.85 -15.12 13.29
C TRP A 75 12.28 -14.67 11.94
N GLY A 76 11.14 -15.25 11.52
CA GLY A 76 10.38 -14.78 10.36
C GLY A 76 9.98 -13.32 10.49
N THR A 77 9.46 -12.95 11.66
CA THR A 77 9.06 -11.57 11.97
C THR A 77 10.25 -10.62 11.89
N MET A 78 11.38 -10.94 12.53
CA MET A 78 12.56 -10.08 12.53
C MET A 78 13.13 -9.91 11.12
N PHE A 79 13.17 -10.99 10.35
CA PHE A 79 13.64 -10.99 8.97
C PHE A 79 12.76 -10.11 8.07
N ILE A 80 11.45 -10.31 8.11
CA ILE A 80 10.49 -9.52 7.32
C ILE A 80 10.53 -8.06 7.75
N TRP A 81 10.53 -7.77 9.05
CA TRP A 81 10.61 -6.40 9.56
C TRP A 81 11.86 -5.67 9.04
N PHE A 82 13.01 -6.35 9.05
CA PHE A 82 14.25 -5.79 8.52
C PHE A 82 14.14 -5.38 7.04
N PHE A 83 13.57 -6.25 6.19
CA PHE A 83 13.43 -5.97 4.76
C PHE A 83 12.31 -4.99 4.43
N VAL A 84 11.23 -4.94 5.21
CA VAL A 84 10.21 -3.88 5.12
C VAL A 84 10.79 -2.51 5.48
N MET A 85 11.67 -2.43 6.49
CA MET A 85 12.39 -1.18 6.77
C MET A 85 13.37 -0.81 5.66
N PHE A 86 13.93 -1.79 4.97
CA PHE A 86 14.79 -1.59 3.81
C PHE A 86 14.05 -0.99 2.62
N ASP A 87 12.79 -1.39 2.43
CA ASP A 87 11.84 -0.79 1.46
C ASP A 87 11.70 0.71 1.71
N MET A 88 11.48 1.15 2.96
CA MET A 88 11.41 2.59 3.29
C MET A 88 12.66 3.40 2.93
N LEU A 89 13.81 2.75 2.69
CA LEU A 89 15.03 3.41 2.22
C LEU A 89 14.94 3.78 0.74
N ASP A 90 14.13 3.11 -0.09
CA ASP A 90 13.97 3.44 -1.50
C ASP A 90 13.40 4.84 -1.72
N GLY A 91 12.43 5.25 -0.91
CA GLY A 91 11.82 6.57 -0.95
C GLY A 91 12.80 7.61 -0.43
N ALA A 92 13.66 7.25 0.52
CA ALA A 92 14.76 8.11 0.95
C ALA A 92 15.83 8.25 -0.15
N MET A 93 16.13 7.19 -0.90
CA MET A 93 17.05 7.21 -2.04
C MET A 93 16.50 8.02 -3.21
N ALA A 94 15.22 7.86 -3.55
CA ALA A 94 14.55 8.64 -4.59
C ALA A 94 14.61 10.14 -4.27
N ARG A 95 14.31 10.53 -3.01
CA ARG A 95 14.47 11.92 -2.54
C ARG A 95 15.93 12.39 -2.62
N ALA A 96 16.88 11.54 -2.24
CA ALA A 96 18.30 11.88 -2.28
C ALA A 96 18.86 12.04 -3.72
N ARG A 97 18.26 11.36 -4.71
CA ARG A 97 18.63 11.46 -6.14
C ARG A 97 17.96 12.62 -6.89
N GLY A 98 17.09 13.40 -6.22
CA GLY A 98 16.39 14.53 -6.83
C GLY A 98 14.96 14.24 -7.31
N GLY A 99 14.43 13.04 -7.05
CA GLY A 99 13.05 12.66 -7.37
C GLY A 99 12.86 11.17 -7.66
N GLY A 100 11.62 10.68 -7.53
CA GLY A 100 11.22 9.34 -7.96
C GLY A 100 10.58 9.35 -9.37
N THR A 101 10.18 8.18 -9.87
CA THR A 101 9.49 8.03 -11.17
C THR A 101 8.05 7.53 -10.97
N PRO A 102 7.11 7.80 -11.90
CA PRO A 102 5.76 7.22 -11.85
C PRO A 102 5.79 5.69 -11.90
N TYR A 103 6.71 5.11 -12.65
CA TYR A 103 6.93 3.66 -12.69
C TYR A 103 7.35 3.13 -11.32
N GLY A 104 8.33 3.76 -10.66
CA GLY A 104 8.80 3.37 -9.33
C GLY A 104 7.69 3.42 -8.28
N ALA A 105 6.79 4.41 -8.35
CA ALA A 105 5.63 4.49 -7.47
C ALA A 105 4.64 3.33 -7.67
N VAL A 106 4.41 2.90 -8.91
CA VAL A 106 3.57 1.72 -9.22
C VAL A 106 4.27 0.43 -8.80
N LEU A 107 5.59 0.34 -8.99
CA LEU A 107 6.39 -0.80 -8.59
C LEU A 107 6.35 -0.99 -7.07
N ASP A 108 6.65 0.06 -6.30
CA ASP A 108 6.55 0.11 -4.83
C ASP A 108 5.16 -0.33 -4.35
N ALA A 109 4.10 0.31 -4.86
CA ALA A 109 2.73 -0.03 -4.50
C ALA A 109 2.36 -1.48 -4.85
N THR A 110 2.93 -2.07 -5.90
CA THR A 110 2.69 -3.47 -6.29
C THR A 110 3.45 -4.43 -5.38
N CYS A 111 4.73 -4.15 -5.16
CA CYS A 111 5.63 -4.86 -4.26
C CYS A 111 5.05 -4.96 -2.84
N ASP A 112 4.54 -3.85 -2.32
CA ASP A 112 3.79 -3.78 -1.06
C ASP A 112 2.67 -4.81 -0.97
N ARG A 113 1.86 -4.90 -2.02
CA ARG A 113 0.69 -5.81 -2.06
C ARG A 113 1.11 -7.26 -2.12
N VAL A 114 2.20 -7.55 -2.81
CA VAL A 114 2.77 -8.91 -2.89
C VAL A 114 3.35 -9.31 -1.53
N ALA A 115 4.09 -8.42 -0.87
CA ALA A 115 4.65 -8.65 0.45
C ALA A 115 3.55 -8.84 1.52
N ASP A 116 2.55 -7.94 1.57
CA ASP A 116 1.40 -8.05 2.48
C ASP A 116 0.68 -9.40 2.28
N GLY A 117 0.42 -9.76 1.02
CA GLY A 117 -0.22 -11.03 0.66
C GLY A 117 0.59 -12.25 1.12
N ALA A 118 1.90 -12.25 0.92
CA ALA A 118 2.80 -13.32 1.35
C ALA A 118 2.85 -13.47 2.88
N ILE A 119 2.90 -12.35 3.62
CA ILE A 119 2.86 -12.33 5.08
C ILE A 119 1.59 -13.00 5.60
N PHE A 120 0.42 -12.58 5.12
CA PHE A 120 -0.84 -13.19 5.56
C PHE A 120 -0.99 -14.64 5.08
N ALA A 121 -0.52 -14.99 3.88
CA ALA A 121 -0.56 -16.36 3.40
C ALA A 121 0.32 -17.30 4.24
N GLY A 122 1.54 -16.88 4.59
CA GLY A 122 2.43 -17.62 5.47
C GLY A 122 1.85 -17.82 6.87
N LEU A 123 1.20 -16.79 7.42
CA LEU A 123 0.51 -16.89 8.72
C LEU A 123 -0.76 -17.74 8.66
N ALA A 124 -1.50 -17.71 7.54
CA ALA A 124 -2.65 -18.58 7.33
C ALA A 124 -2.23 -20.05 7.28
N TRP A 125 -1.12 -20.35 6.60
CA TRP A 125 -0.52 -21.68 6.62
C TRP A 125 -0.14 -22.11 8.04
N TRP A 126 0.59 -21.24 8.77
CA TRP A 126 0.98 -21.51 10.15
C TRP A 126 -0.24 -21.76 11.06
N ALA A 127 -1.31 -20.97 10.92
CA ALA A 127 -2.54 -21.11 11.69
C ALA A 127 -3.20 -22.49 11.52
N VAL A 128 -3.10 -23.07 10.32
CA VAL A 128 -3.65 -24.40 10.02
C VAL A 128 -2.73 -25.51 10.54
N TYR A 129 -1.45 -25.47 10.18
CA TYR A 129 -0.56 -26.62 10.35
C TYR A 129 0.20 -26.64 11.67
N HIS A 130 0.34 -25.51 12.35
CA HIS A 130 1.08 -25.40 13.62
C HIS A 130 0.12 -25.12 14.78
N GLU A 131 -0.69 -24.08 14.66
CA GLU A 131 -1.64 -23.68 15.71
C GLU A 131 -2.91 -24.56 15.72
N ASN A 132 -3.27 -25.17 14.59
CA ASN A 132 -4.50 -25.94 14.41
C ASN A 132 -5.79 -25.14 14.75
N SER A 133 -5.78 -23.82 14.53
CA SER A 133 -6.91 -22.93 14.86
C SER A 133 -7.66 -22.46 13.62
N LYS A 134 -8.88 -22.98 13.45
CA LYS A 134 -9.81 -22.54 12.40
C LYS A 134 -10.20 -21.07 12.53
N TRP A 135 -10.34 -20.57 13.76
CA TRP A 135 -10.71 -19.17 14.03
C TRP A 135 -9.58 -18.21 13.66
N LEU A 136 -8.33 -18.58 13.94
CA LEU A 136 -7.17 -17.79 13.54
C LEU A 136 -7.04 -17.74 12.02
N LEU A 137 -7.29 -18.86 11.33
CA LEU A 137 -7.34 -18.89 9.86
C LEU A 137 -8.39 -17.90 9.33
N VAL A 138 -9.62 -17.92 9.86
CA VAL A 138 -10.69 -17.00 9.44
C VAL A 138 -10.27 -15.54 9.63
N ALA A 139 -9.74 -15.17 10.79
CA ALA A 139 -9.27 -13.81 11.05
C ALA A 139 -8.13 -13.41 10.08
N THR A 140 -7.22 -14.33 9.78
CA THR A 140 -6.09 -14.09 8.86
C THR A 140 -6.57 -13.91 7.42
N LEU A 141 -7.54 -14.71 6.96
CA LEU A 141 -8.14 -14.55 5.63
C LEU A 141 -8.90 -13.23 5.49
N ILE A 142 -9.61 -12.80 6.53
CA ILE A 142 -10.24 -11.47 6.57
C ILE A 142 -9.16 -10.39 6.44
N CYS A 143 -8.07 -10.48 7.20
CA CYS A 143 -6.96 -9.52 7.13
C CYS A 143 -6.34 -9.48 5.73
N LEU A 144 -6.11 -10.64 5.11
CA LEU A 144 -5.57 -10.78 3.76
C LEU A 144 -6.46 -10.10 2.73
N VAL A 145 -7.76 -10.41 2.71
CA VAL A 145 -8.66 -9.82 1.71
C VAL A 145 -8.81 -8.32 1.94
N THR A 146 -9.03 -7.91 3.19
CA THR A 146 -9.21 -6.49 3.51
C THR A 146 -7.96 -5.66 3.27
N SER A 147 -6.74 -6.19 3.42
CA SER A 147 -5.51 -5.44 3.07
C SER A 147 -5.43 -5.08 1.60
N GLN A 148 -5.81 -6.01 0.73
CA GLN A 148 -5.83 -5.77 -0.71
C GLN A 148 -6.95 -4.80 -1.08
N VAL A 149 -8.16 -4.99 -0.52
CA VAL A 149 -9.32 -4.13 -0.80
C VAL A 149 -9.10 -2.69 -0.34
N ILE A 150 -8.53 -2.47 0.85
CA ILE A 150 -8.23 -1.12 1.37
C ILE A 150 -7.32 -0.37 0.40
N SER A 151 -6.27 -1.04 -0.07
CA SER A 151 -5.28 -0.47 -0.97
C SER A 151 -5.84 -0.25 -2.38
N TYR A 152 -6.61 -1.21 -2.89
CA TYR A 152 -7.27 -1.11 -4.19
C TYR A 152 -8.31 0.02 -4.21
N ALA A 153 -9.14 0.13 -3.16
CA ALA A 153 -10.14 1.19 -3.06
C ALA A 153 -9.50 2.58 -3.13
N LYS A 154 -8.33 2.76 -2.49
CA LYS A 154 -7.55 3.99 -2.59
C LYS A 154 -7.07 4.26 -4.02
N ALA A 155 -6.34 3.30 -4.59
CA ALA A 155 -5.76 3.44 -5.93
C ALA A 155 -6.83 3.66 -7.00
N ARG A 156 -7.98 2.98 -6.88
CA ARG A 156 -9.10 3.12 -7.82
C ARG A 156 -9.79 4.47 -7.68
N ALA A 157 -9.96 4.97 -6.47
CA ALA A 157 -10.52 6.30 -6.25
C ALA A 157 -9.62 7.38 -6.88
N GLU A 158 -8.32 7.33 -6.60
CA GLU A 158 -7.34 8.28 -7.16
C GLU A 158 -7.29 8.21 -8.69
N ALA A 159 -7.35 7.02 -9.28
CA ALA A 159 -7.43 6.83 -10.73
C ALA A 159 -8.73 7.38 -11.35
N SER A 160 -9.80 7.50 -10.56
CA SER A 160 -11.07 8.13 -10.96
C SER A 160 -11.13 9.63 -10.62
N GLY A 161 -10.03 10.24 -10.16
CA GLY A 161 -10.00 11.64 -9.75
C GLY A 161 -10.73 11.92 -8.43
N LEU A 162 -11.08 10.87 -7.68
CA LEU A 162 -11.74 10.95 -6.38
C LEU A 162 -10.72 10.80 -5.26
N THR A 163 -11.00 11.42 -4.11
CA THR A 163 -10.20 11.23 -2.91
C THR A 163 -10.75 10.07 -2.08
N ALA A 164 -9.84 9.30 -1.48
CA ALA A 164 -10.15 8.20 -0.56
C ALA A 164 -9.32 8.33 0.72
N ASP A 165 -9.33 9.53 1.29
CA ASP A 165 -8.56 9.84 2.49
C ASP A 165 -9.25 9.32 3.76
N GLY A 166 -8.42 8.96 4.74
CA GLY A 166 -8.86 8.39 6.01
C GLY A 166 -8.71 6.87 6.10
N GLY A 167 -9.31 6.31 7.14
CA GLY A 167 -9.09 4.94 7.57
C GLY A 167 -8.30 4.88 8.87
N TRP A 168 -8.78 4.11 9.84
CA TRP A 168 -8.07 3.95 11.11
C TRP A 168 -6.79 3.13 10.98
N ILE A 169 -6.77 2.15 10.07
CA ILE A 169 -5.64 1.25 9.85
C ILE A 169 -5.07 1.46 8.44
N GLU A 170 -3.88 2.03 8.37
CA GLU A 170 -3.08 2.09 7.15
C GLU A 170 -2.11 0.90 7.04
N ARG A 171 -1.33 0.84 5.96
CA ARG A 171 -0.32 -0.22 5.75
C ARG A 171 0.68 -0.31 6.92
N PRO A 172 1.29 0.80 7.42
CA PRO A 172 2.24 0.70 8.53
C PRO A 172 1.60 0.14 9.80
N ASP A 173 0.38 0.55 10.12
CA ASP A 173 -0.36 0.06 11.28
C ASP A 173 -0.60 -1.46 11.17
N ARG A 174 -1.04 -1.91 9.99
CA ARG A 174 -1.26 -3.33 9.69
C ARG A 174 0.00 -4.16 9.88
N LEU A 175 1.12 -3.72 9.31
CA LEU A 175 2.40 -4.42 9.41
C LEU A 175 2.92 -4.46 10.85
N ILE A 176 2.79 -3.38 11.60
CA ILE A 176 3.20 -3.37 13.02
C ILE A 176 2.34 -4.33 13.84
N ILE A 177 1.01 -4.28 13.70
CA ILE A 177 0.11 -5.14 14.48
C ILE A 177 0.39 -6.62 14.19
N VAL A 178 0.50 -7.00 12.90
CA VAL A 178 0.72 -8.41 12.53
C VAL A 178 2.11 -8.89 12.95
N LEU A 179 3.16 -8.09 12.73
CA LEU A 179 4.53 -8.46 13.07
C LEU A 179 4.75 -8.51 14.59
N VAL A 180 4.18 -7.57 15.35
CA VAL A 180 4.23 -7.64 16.82
C VAL A 180 3.49 -8.87 17.32
N GLY A 181 2.30 -9.16 16.78
CA GLY A 181 1.54 -10.37 17.11
C GLY A 181 2.32 -11.66 16.83
N SER A 182 2.91 -11.79 15.64
CA SER A 182 3.67 -12.98 15.25
C SER A 182 4.98 -13.09 16.02
N GLY A 183 5.67 -11.98 16.25
CA GLY A 183 6.92 -11.92 17.00
C GLY A 183 6.73 -12.33 18.47
N LEU A 184 5.74 -11.75 19.16
CA LEU A 184 5.40 -12.12 20.54
C LEU A 184 5.01 -13.60 20.66
N THR A 185 4.22 -14.10 19.71
CA THR A 185 3.85 -15.52 19.64
C THR A 185 5.07 -16.41 19.49
N GLY A 186 6.01 -16.04 18.60
CA GLY A 186 7.28 -16.75 18.43
C GLY A 186 8.22 -16.69 19.64
N MET A 187 8.04 -15.75 20.57
CA MET A 187 8.78 -15.68 21.85
C MET A 187 8.14 -16.52 22.96
N GLY A 188 7.03 -17.22 22.66
CA GLY A 188 6.33 -18.07 23.62
C GLY A 188 5.06 -17.47 24.21
N LEU A 189 4.52 -16.39 23.63
CA LEU A 189 3.24 -15.80 24.04
C LEU A 189 2.10 -16.16 23.06
N PRO A 190 1.53 -17.37 23.13
CA PRO A 190 0.71 -17.94 22.04
C PRO A 190 -0.56 -17.15 21.72
N TRP A 191 -1.15 -16.45 22.70
CA TRP A 191 -2.39 -15.68 22.51
C TRP A 191 -2.18 -14.35 21.77
N ALA A 192 -0.94 -13.88 21.60
CA ALA A 192 -0.66 -12.56 21.02
C ALA A 192 -1.11 -12.47 19.55
N ILE A 193 -0.88 -13.50 18.74
CA ILE A 193 -1.31 -13.52 17.33
C ILE A 193 -2.83 -13.51 17.19
N HIS A 194 -3.56 -14.16 18.12
CA HIS A 194 -5.02 -14.19 18.09
C HIS A 194 -5.59 -12.80 18.33
N ILE A 195 -5.10 -12.08 19.35
CA ILE A 195 -5.51 -10.70 19.62
C ILE A 195 -5.15 -9.80 18.43
N ALA A 196 -3.92 -9.89 17.94
CA ALA A 196 -3.45 -9.08 16.83
C ALA A 196 -4.32 -9.27 15.57
N MET A 197 -4.60 -10.51 15.17
CA MET A 197 -5.40 -10.81 13.98
C MET A 197 -6.85 -10.37 14.12
N TRP A 198 -7.49 -10.56 15.28
CA TRP A 198 -8.88 -10.14 15.47
C TRP A 198 -9.05 -8.62 15.55
N VAL A 199 -8.14 -7.93 16.25
CA VAL A 199 -8.10 -6.47 16.28
C VAL A 199 -7.87 -5.92 14.87
N LEU A 200 -6.93 -6.51 14.14
CA LEU A 200 -6.61 -6.09 12.78
C LEU A 200 -7.76 -6.38 11.80
N ALA A 201 -8.44 -7.52 11.92
CA ALA A 201 -9.59 -7.88 11.11
C ALA A 201 -10.74 -6.88 11.33
N ALA A 202 -11.12 -6.63 12.58
CA ALA A 202 -12.16 -5.68 12.92
C ALA A 202 -11.82 -4.26 12.43
N GLY A 203 -10.61 -3.77 12.72
CA GLY A 203 -10.16 -2.45 12.30
C GLY A 203 -10.04 -2.32 10.78
N SER A 204 -9.66 -3.39 10.07
CA SER A 204 -9.60 -3.38 8.60
C SER A 204 -10.98 -3.34 7.97
N ILE A 205 -11.95 -4.10 8.50
CA ILE A 205 -13.35 -4.02 8.03
C ILE A 205 -13.89 -2.59 8.21
N VAL A 206 -13.72 -2.01 9.39
CA VAL A 206 -14.12 -0.62 9.65
C VAL A 206 -13.43 0.34 8.68
N THR A 207 -12.15 0.15 8.40
CA THR A 207 -11.38 0.97 7.46
C THR A 207 -11.90 0.86 6.02
N VAL A 208 -12.31 -0.33 5.57
CA VAL A 208 -12.94 -0.51 4.25
C VAL A 208 -14.21 0.34 4.16
N PHE A 209 -15.09 0.26 5.16
CA PHE A 209 -16.31 1.06 5.18
C PHE A 209 -16.01 2.56 5.19
N GLN A 210 -15.05 3.00 6.00
CA GLN A 210 -14.62 4.40 6.05
C GLN A 210 -14.14 4.90 4.69
N ARG A 211 -13.32 4.11 3.98
CA ARG A 211 -12.82 4.48 2.65
C ARG A 211 -13.94 4.54 1.61
N VAL A 212 -14.87 3.58 1.62
CA VAL A 212 -16.02 3.60 0.70
C VAL A 212 -16.91 4.82 0.98
N LEU A 213 -17.14 5.15 2.24
CA LEU A 213 -17.90 6.34 2.63
C LEU A 213 -17.16 7.64 2.26
N ALA A 214 -15.83 7.68 2.40
CA ALA A 214 -15.02 8.82 1.98
C ALA A 214 -15.18 9.04 0.47
N VAL A 215 -14.96 8.01 -0.36
CA VAL A 215 -15.13 8.06 -1.82
C VAL A 215 -16.54 8.51 -2.20
N ARG A 216 -17.57 7.99 -1.52
CA ARG A 216 -18.97 8.35 -1.77
C ARG A 216 -19.26 9.83 -1.50
N ASN A 217 -18.54 10.44 -0.57
CA ASN A 217 -18.70 11.83 -0.18
C ASN A 217 -17.74 12.76 -0.95
N SER A 218 -16.88 12.23 -1.80
CA SER A 218 -15.95 13.02 -2.61
C SER A 218 -16.69 13.82 -3.70
N PRO A 219 -16.27 15.07 -3.99
CA PRO A 219 -16.85 15.87 -5.06
C PRO A 219 -16.86 15.12 -6.40
N GLY A 220 -17.94 15.21 -7.16
CA GLY A 220 -18.09 14.50 -8.44
C GLY A 220 -18.40 13.01 -8.35
N ALA A 221 -18.32 12.37 -7.18
CA ALA A 221 -18.51 10.92 -7.05
C ALA A 221 -19.92 10.41 -7.41
N ARG A 222 -20.92 11.28 -7.36
CA ARG A 222 -22.33 10.97 -7.66
C ARG A 222 -22.86 11.66 -8.91
N GLU A 223 -21.99 12.35 -9.65
CA GLU A 223 -22.38 12.97 -10.91
C GLU A 223 -22.58 11.89 -11.98
N LEU A 224 -23.62 12.06 -12.78
CA LEU A 224 -23.91 11.14 -13.88
C LEU A 224 -22.84 11.29 -14.95
N LEU A 225 -22.16 10.19 -15.29
CA LEU A 225 -21.23 10.18 -16.41
C LEU A 225 -22.02 10.40 -17.71
N PRO A 226 -21.61 11.34 -18.57
CA PRO A 226 -22.23 11.52 -19.87
C PRO A 226 -22.12 10.23 -20.69
N ILE A 227 -23.23 9.80 -21.30
CA ILE A 227 -23.19 8.73 -22.30
C ILE A 227 -22.43 9.29 -23.49
N ALA A 228 -21.24 8.74 -23.78
CA ALA A 228 -20.50 9.12 -24.99
C ALA A 228 -21.41 8.87 -26.21
N PRO A 229 -21.57 9.85 -27.13
CA PRO A 229 -22.33 9.64 -28.35
C PRO A 229 -21.75 8.42 -29.07
N ALA A 230 -22.60 7.48 -29.49
CA ALA A 230 -22.18 6.36 -30.32
C ALA A 230 -21.43 6.95 -31.51
N ALA A 231 -20.17 6.52 -31.70
CA ALA A 231 -19.33 6.96 -32.81
C ALA A 231 -20.17 6.87 -34.09
N SER A 232 -20.52 8.02 -34.66
CA SER A 232 -21.28 8.09 -35.90
C SER A 232 -20.47 7.33 -36.94
N THR A 233 -21.04 6.23 -37.43
CA THR A 233 -20.59 5.53 -38.62
C THR A 233 -20.25 6.56 -39.69
N VAL A 234 -19.02 6.48 -40.18
CA VAL A 234 -18.51 7.27 -41.29
C VAL A 234 -19.43 7.03 -42.48
N GLU A 235 -20.31 7.98 -42.75
CA GLU A 235 -21.11 8.03 -43.97
C GLU A 235 -20.54 9.16 -44.83
N GLY A 236 -19.96 8.78 -45.97
CA GLY A 236 -19.31 9.70 -46.90
C GLY A 236 -18.16 9.07 -47.68
N ALA A 237 -18.36 7.92 -48.30
CA ALA A 237 -17.57 7.57 -49.48
C ALA A 237 -18.13 8.38 -50.65
N PRO A 238 -17.34 9.17 -51.40
CA PRO A 238 -17.84 9.83 -52.59
C PRO A 238 -18.06 8.79 -53.70
N ASP A 239 -19.28 8.74 -54.24
CA ASP A 239 -19.57 8.13 -55.54
C ASP A 239 -18.64 8.76 -56.59
N THR A 240 -17.78 7.94 -57.19
CA THR A 240 -17.07 8.29 -58.42
C THR A 240 -17.93 7.88 -59.61
N ASP A 241 -18.85 8.76 -60.00
CA ASP A 241 -19.52 8.71 -61.30
C ASP A 241 -18.89 9.74 -62.26
N GLY A 242 -18.54 9.29 -63.46
CA GLY A 242 -18.03 10.09 -64.59
C GLY A 242 -16.50 9.99 -64.75
N GLU A 243 -15.91 9.74 -65.91
CA GLU A 243 -16.36 9.77 -67.29
C GLU A 243 -15.33 8.96 -68.09
N ALA A 244 -15.78 7.94 -68.82
CA ALA A 244 -15.01 7.32 -69.88
C ALA A 244 -15.63 7.78 -71.21
N GLU A 245 -15.15 8.90 -71.77
CA GLU A 245 -15.45 9.21 -73.17
C GLU A 245 -14.35 10.06 -73.83
N LYS A 246 -13.75 9.43 -74.86
CA LYS A 246 -13.02 9.96 -76.04
C LYS A 246 -11.60 10.50 -75.87
#